data_AF-A0A5M3Y4R4-F1
#
_entry.id   AF-A0A5M3Y4R4-F1
#
_cell.length_a   1.000
_cell.length_b   1.000
_cell.length_c   1.000
_cell.angle_alpha   90.00
_cell.angle_beta   90.00
_cell.angle_gamma   90.00
#
_symmetry.space_group_name_H-M   'P 1'
#
loop_
_entity.id
_entity.type
_entity.pdbx_description
1 polymer ?
#
loop_
_entity_poly.entity_id
_entity_poly.type
_entity_poly.pdbx_seq_one_letter_code
_entity_poly.pdbx_strand_id
1 'polypeptide(L)'
;MLLGKIWGMANVIRHTGSLTTAEIAALALSLAHLGTGPQSVTARRGLRHAFEHLDLDDDVIATTLSTLTTPMPPDVARRARAVAGAITTRQVVRIQYLDAGSTLTVRDVEPVTCLVHRDYWYLVGWCRLRRGIRAFRFDRIISVEPTDIPARPHLPERYLPFQRRKVA
;
A
#
# COMPACT_ATOMS: atom_id res chain seq x y z
N MET A 1 2.28 -0.10 -58.60
CA MET A 1 2.46 -1.26 -57.70
C MET A 1 3.38 -0.81 -56.56
N LEU A 2 2.88 -0.05 -55.58
CA LEU A 2 2.25 -0.50 -54.32
C LEU A 2 3.13 -1.47 -53.52
N LEU A 3 3.77 -0.94 -52.48
CA LEU A 3 3.86 -1.45 -51.10
C LEU A 3 4.59 -0.33 -50.31
N GLY A 4 4.00 0.43 -49.38
CA GLY A 4 3.23 -0.03 -48.22
C GLY A 4 4.18 -0.13 -47.01
N LYS A 5 4.71 0.98 -46.46
CA LYS A 5 4.24 1.68 -45.24
C LYS A 5 4.29 0.82 -43.94
N ILE A 6 4.93 1.42 -42.91
CA ILE A 6 4.72 1.32 -41.43
C ILE A 6 5.15 0.04 -40.69
N TRP A 7 6.19 0.14 -39.85
CA TRP A 7 6.00 0.07 -38.38
C TRP A 7 7.24 0.58 -37.64
N GLY A 8 7.08 1.68 -36.90
CA GLY A 8 8.03 2.13 -35.90
C GLY A 8 7.99 1.17 -34.71
N MET A 9 9.07 0.43 -34.50
CA MET A 9 9.24 -0.38 -33.31
C MET A 9 9.68 0.52 -32.16
N ALA A 10 8.81 0.57 -31.16
CA ALA A 10 9.02 1.01 -29.78
C ALA A 10 10.43 1.52 -29.45
N ASN A 11 10.53 2.83 -29.24
CA ASN A 11 11.61 3.41 -28.46
C ASN A 11 11.49 2.87 -27.02
N VAL A 12 12.07 1.69 -26.77
CA VAL A 12 12.33 1.22 -25.41
C VAL A 12 13.36 2.19 -24.86
N ILE A 13 12.89 3.13 -24.04
CA ILE A 13 13.76 4.04 -23.31
C ILE A 13 14.63 3.15 -22.41
N ARG A 14 15.86 2.87 -22.87
CA ARG A 14 16.89 2.24 -22.04
C ARG A 14 17.39 3.31 -21.08
N HIS A 15 16.74 3.44 -19.93
CA HIS A 15 17.33 4.17 -18.81
C HIS A 15 18.55 3.37 -18.33
N THR A 16 19.75 3.87 -18.64
CA THR A 16 21.06 3.30 -18.28
C THR A 16 21.54 3.73 -16.89
N GLY A 17 20.66 4.26 -16.03
CA GLY A 17 20.99 4.55 -14.64
C GLY A 17 20.81 3.31 -13.77
N SER A 18 21.81 2.95 -12.98
CA SER A 18 21.60 2.03 -11.85
C SER A 18 20.58 2.65 -10.91
N LEU A 19 19.53 1.90 -10.56
CA LEU A 19 18.55 2.36 -9.57
C LEU A 19 19.26 2.75 -8.28
N THR A 20 18.89 3.89 -7.71
CA THR A 20 19.37 4.29 -6.38
C THR A 20 18.85 3.30 -5.32
N THR A 21 19.51 3.23 -4.16
CA THR A 21 19.06 2.39 -3.03
C THR A 21 17.62 2.68 -2.64
N ALA A 22 17.20 3.96 -2.70
CA ALA A 22 15.83 4.38 -2.42
C ALA A 22 14.83 3.87 -3.47
N GLU A 23 15.19 3.87 -4.75
CA GLU A 23 14.34 3.37 -5.84
C GLU A 23 14.24 1.84 -5.84
N ILE A 24 15.35 1.13 -5.55
CA ILE A 24 15.34 -0.32 -5.33
C ILE A 24 14.46 -0.66 -4.13
N ALA A 25 14.58 0.09 -3.03
CA ALA A 25 13.75 -0.11 -1.85
C ALA A 25 12.27 0.17 -2.14
N ALA A 26 11.95 1.22 -2.90
CA ALA A 26 10.59 1.55 -3.31
C ALA A 26 9.97 0.49 -4.24
N LEU A 27 10.75 -0.03 -5.20
CA LEU A 27 10.32 -1.10 -6.09
C LEU A 27 10.16 -2.43 -5.34
N ALA A 28 11.10 -2.76 -4.46
CA ALA A 28 11.04 -3.97 -3.64
C ALA A 28 9.89 -3.91 -2.62
N LEU A 29 9.59 -2.73 -2.07
CA LEU A 29 8.41 -2.48 -1.23
C LEU A 29 7.11 -2.69 -2.02
N SER A 30 7.05 -2.13 -3.23
CA SER A 30 5.92 -2.33 -4.16
C SER A 30 5.71 -3.81 -4.51
N LEU A 31 6.79 -4.53 -4.81
CA LEU A 31 6.78 -5.97 -5.13
C LEU A 31 6.46 -6.85 -3.91
N ALA A 32 6.95 -6.49 -2.71
CA ALA A 32 6.68 -7.22 -1.47
C ALA A 32 5.22 -7.14 -1.03
N HIS A 33 4.47 -6.10 -1.43
CA HIS A 33 3.05 -5.97 -1.10
C HIS A 33 2.10 -6.44 -2.19
N LEU A 34 2.50 -6.37 -3.46
CA LEU A 34 1.63 -6.69 -4.58
C LEU A 34 1.91 -8.08 -5.19
N GLY A 35 3.09 -8.66 -4.96
CA GLY A 35 3.49 -9.94 -5.54
C GLY A 35 3.05 -11.15 -4.71
N THR A 36 2.38 -12.10 -5.35
CA THR A 36 2.38 -13.52 -4.92
C THR A 36 3.49 -14.27 -5.63
N GLY A 37 4.18 -15.19 -4.94
CA GLY A 37 5.18 -16.08 -5.55
C GLY A 37 6.64 -15.79 -5.20
N PRO A 38 7.59 -16.52 -5.82
CA PRO A 38 9.01 -16.54 -5.43
C PRO A 38 9.69 -15.16 -5.42
N GLN A 39 9.29 -14.27 -6.35
CA GLN A 39 9.86 -12.93 -6.49
C GLN A 39 9.61 -12.07 -5.24
N SER A 40 8.44 -12.24 -4.60
CA SER A 40 8.11 -11.54 -3.35
C SER A 40 9.01 -11.96 -2.18
N VAL A 41 9.45 -13.22 -2.16
CA VAL A 41 10.34 -13.75 -1.11
C VAL A 41 11.75 -13.18 -1.30
N THR A 42 12.25 -13.20 -2.53
CA THR A 42 13.56 -12.62 -2.88
C THR A 42 13.60 -11.11 -2.60
N ALA A 43 12.55 -10.37 -2.96
CA ALA A 43 12.46 -8.93 -2.67
C ALA A 43 12.53 -8.64 -1.15
N ARG A 44 11.76 -9.38 -0.34
CA ARG A 44 11.78 -9.25 1.13
C ARG A 44 13.14 -9.57 1.73
N ARG A 45 13.82 -10.61 1.24
CA ARG A 45 15.17 -10.96 1.68
C ARG A 45 16.19 -9.87 1.33
N GLY A 46 16.14 -9.35 0.10
CA GLY A 46 17.02 -8.26 -0.34
C GLY A 46 16.82 -6.98 0.48
N LEU A 47 15.57 -6.61 0.76
CA LEU A 47 15.26 -5.48 1.64
C LEU A 47 15.82 -5.67 3.06
N ARG A 48 15.65 -6.86 3.63
CA ARG A 48 16.16 -7.16 4.97
C ARG A 48 17.68 -6.98 5.05
N HIS A 49 18.40 -7.53 4.07
CA HIS A 49 19.85 -7.36 3.97
C HIS A 49 20.27 -5.89 3.78
N ALA A 50 19.51 -5.12 2.99
CA ALA A 50 19.78 -3.69 2.83
C ALA A 50 19.58 -2.92 4.14
N PHE A 51 18.61 -3.33 4.97
CA PHE A 51 18.32 -2.68 6.26
C PHE A 51 19.27 -3.08 7.38
N GLU A 52 19.94 -4.24 7.32
CA GLU A 52 20.94 -4.68 8.31
C GLU A 52 22.11 -3.69 8.46
N HIS A 53 22.36 -2.86 7.45
CA HIS A 53 23.45 -1.88 7.43
C HIS A 53 22.99 -0.46 7.80
N LEU A 54 21.70 -0.27 8.10
CA LEU A 54 21.17 1.02 8.55
C LEU A 54 21.27 1.10 10.07
N ASP A 55 21.82 2.19 10.56
CA ASP A 55 21.80 2.51 11.99
C ASP A 55 20.40 3.05 12.34
N LEU A 56 19.60 2.21 12.99
CA LEU A 56 18.19 2.48 13.28
C LEU A 56 18.00 2.74 14.78
N ASP A 57 18.37 3.93 15.23
CA ASP A 57 18.19 4.36 16.63
C ASP A 57 16.71 4.60 17.03
N ASP A 58 15.78 4.47 16.08
CA ASP A 58 14.34 4.68 16.31
C ASP A 58 13.57 3.37 16.23
N ASP A 59 13.05 2.92 17.38
CA ASP A 59 12.23 1.71 17.52
C ASP A 59 11.04 1.68 16.56
N VAL A 60 10.39 2.81 16.29
CA VAL A 60 9.24 2.88 15.37
C VAL A 60 9.70 2.55 13.95
N ILE A 61 10.87 3.05 13.54
CA ILE A 61 11.44 2.75 12.22
C ILE A 61 11.83 1.28 12.15
N ALA A 62 12.55 0.76 13.14
CA ALA A 62 12.97 -0.63 13.20
C ALA A 62 11.77 -1.60 13.12
N THR A 63 10.74 -1.39 13.94
CA THR A 63 9.52 -2.20 13.91
C THR A 63 8.81 -2.08 12.56
N THR A 64 8.70 -0.87 12.01
CA THR A 64 8.05 -0.66 10.71
C THR A 64 8.76 -1.45 9.60
N LEU A 65 10.10 -1.42 9.55
CA LEU A 65 10.88 -2.15 8.55
C LEU A 65 10.77 -3.68 8.73
N SER A 66 10.72 -4.16 9.97
CA SER A 66 10.45 -5.57 10.26
C SER A 66 9.08 -6.00 9.69
N THR A 67 8.03 -5.21 9.93
CA THR A 67 6.68 -5.46 9.39
C THR A 67 6.66 -5.42 7.87
N LEU A 68 7.40 -4.50 7.23
CA LEU A 68 7.52 -4.38 5.78
C LEU A 68 8.12 -5.62 5.12
N THR A 69 9.11 -6.23 5.77
CA THR A 69 9.83 -7.39 5.21
C THR A 69 9.19 -8.72 5.60
N THR A 70 8.13 -8.70 6.40
CA THR A 70 7.39 -9.89 6.82
C THR A 70 6.18 -10.10 5.92
N PRO A 71 5.96 -11.33 5.39
CA PRO A 71 4.77 -11.59 4.58
C PRO A 71 3.49 -11.37 5.39
N MET A 72 2.53 -10.66 4.79
CA MET A 72 1.17 -10.61 5.33
C MET A 72 0.54 -12.01 5.34
N PRO A 73 -0.35 -12.32 6.30
CA PRO A 73 -1.21 -13.48 6.20
C PRO A 73 -2.00 -13.50 4.88
N PRO A 74 -2.26 -14.66 4.26
CA PRO A 74 -2.88 -14.74 2.93
C PRO A 74 -4.20 -13.97 2.77
N ASP A 75 -5.07 -14.03 3.78
CA ASP A 75 -6.36 -13.33 3.78
C ASP A 75 -6.19 -11.80 3.86
N VAL A 76 -5.24 -11.35 4.70
CA VAL A 76 -4.88 -9.94 4.83
C VAL A 76 -4.32 -9.43 3.51
N ALA A 77 -3.41 -10.19 2.88
CA ALA A 77 -2.85 -9.86 1.57
C ALA A 77 -3.92 -9.78 0.48
N ARG A 78 -4.89 -10.70 0.47
CA ARG A 78 -6.03 -10.66 -0.47
C ARG A 78 -6.84 -9.38 -0.32
N ARG A 79 -7.17 -8.99 0.91
CA ARG A 79 -7.88 -7.73 1.20
C ARG A 79 -7.06 -6.50 0.80
N ALA A 80 -5.77 -6.49 1.09
CA ALA A 80 -4.87 -5.40 0.70
C ALA A 80 -4.80 -5.23 -0.83
N ARG A 81 -4.74 -6.33 -1.59
CA ARG A 81 -4.81 -6.30 -3.06
C ARG A 81 -6.14 -5.75 -3.57
N ALA A 82 -7.27 -6.14 -2.99
CA ALA A 82 -8.58 -5.62 -3.37
C ALA A 82 -8.66 -4.09 -3.16
N VAL A 83 -8.14 -3.60 -2.03
CA VAL A 83 -8.05 -2.16 -1.75
C VAL A 83 -7.13 -1.46 -2.74
N ALA A 84 -5.94 -2.01 -3.03
CA ALA A 84 -5.00 -1.43 -4.00
C ALA A 84 -5.59 -1.34 -5.41
N GLY A 85 -6.37 -2.35 -5.81
CA GLY A 85 -7.17 -2.31 -7.03
C GLY A 85 -8.16 -1.15 -7.02
N ALA A 86 -8.94 -1.00 -5.94
CA ALA A 86 -9.92 0.07 -5.80
C ALA A 86 -9.32 1.49 -5.75
N ILE A 87 -8.12 1.65 -5.19
CA ILE A 87 -7.35 2.91 -5.27
C ILE A 87 -7.05 3.23 -6.74
N THR A 88 -6.57 2.24 -7.48
CA THR A 88 -6.18 2.38 -8.89
C THR A 88 -7.38 2.71 -9.79
N THR A 89 -8.52 2.04 -9.55
CA THR A 89 -9.77 2.27 -10.29
C THR A 89 -10.60 3.43 -9.75
N ARG A 90 -10.15 4.10 -8.68
CA ARG A 90 -10.85 5.20 -7.98
C ARG A 90 -12.27 4.81 -7.57
N GLN A 91 -12.43 3.66 -6.96
CA GLN A 91 -13.70 3.13 -6.47
C GLN A 91 -13.78 3.16 -4.95
N VAL A 92 -14.97 3.42 -4.41
CA VAL A 92 -15.28 3.22 -3.00
C VAL A 92 -15.18 1.72 -2.70
N VAL A 93 -14.62 1.39 -1.54
CA VAL A 93 -14.65 0.03 -0.99
C VAL A 93 -15.63 -0.05 0.17
N ARG A 94 -16.46 -1.09 0.18
CA ARG A 94 -17.24 -1.49 1.34
C ARG A 94 -16.43 -2.49 2.16
N ILE A 95 -16.24 -2.18 3.43
CA ILE A 95 -15.52 -3.05 4.36
C ILE A 95 -16.41 -3.46 5.53
N GLN A 96 -16.28 -4.71 5.97
CA GLN A 96 -16.70 -5.14 7.31
C GLN A 96 -15.51 -4.97 8.26
N TYR A 97 -15.64 -4.11 9.25
CA TYR A 97 -14.56 -3.72 10.14
C TYR A 97 -14.92 -3.97 11.59
N LEU A 98 -14.07 -4.72 12.28
CA LEU A 98 -14.14 -4.93 13.72
C LEU A 98 -13.34 -3.84 14.41
N ASP A 99 -14.01 -2.94 15.14
CA ASP A 99 -13.30 -1.86 15.83
C ASP A 99 -12.58 -2.34 17.11
N ALA A 100 -11.94 -1.41 17.82
CA ALA A 100 -11.20 -1.73 19.05
C ALA A 100 -12.09 -2.23 20.19
N GLY A 101 -13.39 -1.91 20.18
CA GLY A 101 -14.38 -2.39 21.14
C GLY A 101 -15.08 -3.66 20.68
N SER A 102 -14.52 -4.37 19.69
CA SER A 102 -15.11 -5.58 19.10
C SER A 102 -16.49 -5.36 18.48
N THR A 103 -16.82 -4.13 18.09
CA THR A 103 -18.08 -3.86 17.38
C THR A 103 -17.86 -4.03 15.89
N LEU A 104 -18.59 -4.98 15.29
CA LEU A 104 -18.58 -5.20 13.84
C LEU A 104 -19.40 -4.11 13.16
N THR A 105 -18.81 -3.48 12.16
CA THR A 105 -19.48 -2.41 11.41
C THR A 105 -19.21 -2.47 9.93
N VAL A 106 -20.19 -2.07 9.12
CA VAL A 106 -20.01 -1.88 7.67
C VAL A 106 -19.63 -0.42 7.41
N ARG A 107 -18.58 -0.21 6.61
CA ARG A 107 -18.08 1.13 6.25
C ARG A 107 -17.86 1.22 4.75
N ASP A 108 -18.45 2.24 4.14
CA ASP A 108 -18.05 2.68 2.80
C ASP A 108 -16.89 3.67 2.95
N VAL A 109 -15.76 3.33 2.34
CA VAL A 109 -14.49 4.06 2.45
C VAL A 109 -14.02 4.44 1.06
N GLU A 110 -13.69 5.70 0.87
CA GLU A 110 -12.98 6.17 -0.32
C GLU A 110 -11.48 5.97 -0.07
N PRO A 111 -10.86 4.94 -0.67
CA PRO A 111 -9.51 4.54 -0.31
C PRO A 111 -8.50 5.53 -0.89
N VAL A 112 -7.49 5.89 -0.10
CA VAL A 112 -6.45 6.86 -0.49
C VAL A 112 -5.12 6.15 -0.66
N THR A 113 -4.70 5.38 0.35
CA THR A 113 -3.43 4.65 0.31
C THR A 113 -3.45 3.45 1.26
N CYS A 114 -2.50 2.54 1.06
CA CYS A 114 -2.15 1.49 2.00
C CYS A 114 -0.76 1.78 2.56
N LEU A 115 -0.59 1.66 3.87
CA LEU A 115 0.69 1.92 4.51
C LEU A 115 0.93 1.00 5.71
N VAL A 116 2.16 0.97 6.18
CA VAL A 116 2.56 0.34 7.42
C VAL A 116 2.80 1.40 8.49
N HIS A 117 2.49 1.07 9.73
CA HIS A 117 3.02 1.81 10.87
C HIS A 117 3.23 0.85 12.04
N ARG A 118 4.47 0.80 12.54
CA ARG A 118 4.89 -0.18 13.56
C ARG A 118 4.52 -1.59 13.09
N ASP A 119 3.71 -2.30 13.86
CA ASP A 119 3.39 -3.71 13.66
C ASP A 119 2.27 -3.97 12.66
N TYR A 120 1.63 -2.91 12.13
CA TYR A 120 0.34 -3.06 11.45
C TYR A 120 0.28 -2.43 10.07
N TRP A 121 -0.47 -3.12 9.22
CA TRP A 121 -0.92 -2.68 7.91
C TRP A 121 -2.21 -1.89 8.02
N TYR A 122 -2.29 -0.75 7.35
CA TYR A 122 -3.44 0.13 7.37
C TYR A 122 -3.96 0.44 5.95
N LEU A 123 -5.27 0.40 5.79
CA LEU A 123 -5.98 1.15 4.77
C LEU A 123 -6.23 2.55 5.32
N VAL A 124 -5.83 3.58 4.60
CA VAL A 124 -6.16 4.96 4.91
C VAL A 124 -7.14 5.48 3.88
N GLY A 125 -8.24 6.06 4.34
CA GLY A 125 -9.28 6.58 3.45
C GLY A 125 -10.32 7.44 4.14
N TRP A 126 -11.15 8.10 3.33
CA TRP A 126 -12.29 8.87 3.82
C TRP A 126 -13.45 7.94 4.13
N CYS A 127 -13.77 7.82 5.43
CA CYS A 127 -14.90 7.03 5.89
C CYS A 127 -16.18 7.84 5.73
N ARG A 128 -17.09 7.41 4.86
CA ARG A 128 -18.34 8.14 4.58
C ARG A 128 -19.24 8.23 5.80
N LEU A 129 -19.32 7.17 6.59
CA LEU A 129 -20.13 7.16 7.80
C LEU A 129 -19.62 8.16 8.85
N ARG A 130 -18.30 8.27 9.01
CA ARG A 130 -17.69 9.19 9.99
C ARG A 130 -17.37 10.56 9.40
N ARG A 131 -17.63 10.76 8.10
CA ARG A 131 -17.37 11.99 7.35
C ARG A 131 -15.96 12.53 7.59
N GLY A 132 -14.97 11.66 7.46
CA GLY A 132 -13.58 12.04 7.72
C GLY A 132 -12.57 10.93 7.49
N ILE A 133 -11.31 11.32 7.52
CA ILE A 133 -10.17 10.43 7.33
C ILE A 133 -9.98 9.51 8.52
N ARG A 134 -9.80 8.23 8.22
CA ARG A 134 -9.54 7.17 9.19
C ARG A 134 -8.51 6.19 8.63
N ALA A 135 -7.76 5.59 9.55
CA ALA A 135 -6.89 4.46 9.29
C ALA A 135 -7.55 3.19 9.83
N PHE A 136 -7.68 2.17 9.00
CA PHE A 136 -8.29 0.89 9.30
C PHE A 136 -7.21 -0.19 9.26
N ARG A 137 -6.99 -0.91 10.36
CA ARG A 137 -6.01 -1.98 10.37
C ARG A 137 -6.51 -3.16 9.54
N PHE A 138 -5.68 -3.68 8.63
CA PHE A 138 -6.07 -4.76 7.72
C PHE A 138 -6.33 -6.10 8.43
N ASP A 139 -5.76 -6.31 9.61
CA ASP A 139 -6.04 -7.48 10.46
C ASP A 139 -7.45 -7.45 11.07
N ARG A 140 -8.03 -6.26 11.20
CA ARG A 140 -9.40 -6.02 11.70
C ARG A 140 -10.46 -5.88 10.61
N ILE A 141 -10.04 -5.87 9.34
CA ILE A 141 -10.96 -5.92 8.21
C ILE A 141 -11.33 -7.38 7.97
N ILE A 142 -12.63 -7.71 8.07
CA ILE A 142 -13.15 -9.06 7.85
C ILE A 142 -13.30 -9.31 6.35
N SER A 143 -13.94 -8.38 5.63
CA SER A 143 -14.13 -8.43 4.18
C SER A 143 -13.91 -7.06 3.53
N VAL A 144 -13.55 -7.10 2.23
CA VAL A 144 -13.40 -5.93 1.36
C VAL A 144 -14.11 -6.24 0.04
N GLU A 145 -15.03 -5.36 -0.35
CA GLU A 145 -15.76 -5.43 -1.61
C GLU A 145 -15.64 -4.07 -2.32
N PRO A 146 -14.97 -4.01 -3.49
CA PRO A 146 -15.05 -2.83 -4.36
C PRO A 146 -16.50 -2.59 -4.77
N THR A 147 -16.90 -1.33 -4.84
CA THR A 147 -18.23 -0.93 -5.30
C THR A 147 -18.14 -0.22 -6.64
N ASP A 148 -19.27 -0.05 -7.32
CA ASP A 148 -19.34 0.75 -8.55
C ASP A 148 -19.39 2.26 -8.29
N ILE A 149 -19.30 2.69 -7.02
CA ILE A 149 -19.38 4.09 -6.65
C ILE A 149 -18.00 4.73 -6.80
N PRO A 150 -17.87 5.84 -7.54
CA PRO A 150 -16.59 6.53 -7.66
C PRO A 150 -16.16 7.14 -6.32
N ALA A 151 -14.88 6.98 -6.01
CA ALA A 151 -14.20 7.67 -4.93
C ALA A 151 -13.79 9.07 -5.37
N ARG A 152 -13.97 10.06 -4.50
CA ARG A 152 -13.48 11.42 -4.75
C ARG A 152 -11.97 11.45 -4.49
N PRO A 153 -11.20 12.27 -5.22
CA PRO A 153 -9.81 12.51 -4.88
C PRO A 153 -9.72 13.14 -3.49
N HIS A 154 -8.96 12.53 -2.60
CA HIS A 154 -8.61 13.08 -1.29
C HIS A 154 -7.09 13.19 -1.25
N LEU A 155 -6.57 14.41 -1.04
CA LEU A 155 -5.13 14.63 -0.90
C LEU A 155 -4.64 13.95 0.38
N PRO A 156 -3.54 13.17 0.39
CA PRO A 156 -3.03 12.46 1.56
C PRO A 156 -2.39 13.35 2.65
N GLU A 157 -2.58 14.67 2.59
CA GLU A 157 -1.99 15.63 3.53
C GLU A 157 -2.69 15.60 4.89
N ARG A 158 -1.96 15.25 5.97
CA ARG A 158 -2.45 14.97 7.35
C ARG A 158 -2.99 13.54 7.61
N TYR A 159 -2.67 12.57 6.75
CA TYR A 159 -3.29 11.23 6.75
C TYR A 159 -2.45 10.16 7.43
N LEU A 160 -1.25 10.51 7.89
CA LEU A 160 -0.51 9.70 8.83
C LEU A 160 -1.05 10.04 10.24
N PRO A 161 -1.94 9.25 10.85
CA PRO A 161 -2.43 9.53 12.21
C PRO A 161 -1.31 9.52 13.26
N PHE A 162 -0.09 9.15 12.84
CA PHE A 162 1.13 9.05 13.62
C PHE A 162 2.13 10.17 13.33
N GLN A 163 1.83 11.11 12.43
CA GLN A 163 2.62 12.32 12.31
C GLN A 163 2.51 13.10 13.62
N ARG A 164 3.62 13.22 14.37
CA ARG A 164 3.69 14.14 15.51
C ARG A 164 3.24 15.52 15.00
N ARG A 165 2.28 16.16 15.68
CA ARG A 165 2.03 17.59 15.47
C ARG A 165 3.37 18.28 15.74
N LYS A 166 3.92 18.98 14.75
CA LYS A 166 4.90 20.02 15.06
C LYS A 166 4.14 21.02 15.94
N VAL A 167 4.50 21.09 17.20
CA VAL A 167 4.09 22.19 18.07
C VAL A 167 4.80 23.41 17.49
N ALA A 168 4.02 24.36 17.00
CA ALA A 168 4.51 25.68 16.58
C ALA A 168 4.74 26.54 17.82
#